data_AF-A0A4Y9PPD2-F1
#
_entry.id   AF-A0A4Y9PPD2-F1
#
_cell.length_a   1.000
_cell.length_b   1.000
_cell.length_c   1.000
_cell.angle_alpha   90.00
_cell.angle_beta   90.00
_cell.angle_gamma   90.00
#
_symmetry.space_group_name_H-M   'P 1'
#
loop_
_entity.id
_entity.type
_entity.pdbx_description
1 polymer ?
#
loop_
_entity_poly.entity_id
_entity_poly.type
_entity_poly.pdbx_seq_one_letter_code
_entity_poly.pdbx_strand_id
1 'polypeptide(L)'
;MTTTDTRGVTGAHTTDGRPNAATSLTPFLVVPRAKDALEFYRDVFGARITDVTEFDGVVVHAGLDFGMGLLQLGEPSPQYGTVPPPGGDAACYSMGVYVADVDTVVARAAAAGAAVREEPSTFVSGDRFASIRDPFGVRWSVMSRVEDLTEEESARRVAEWAASGGAE
;
A
#
# COMPACT_ATOMS: atom_id res chain seq x y z
N MET A 1 -42.68 14.22 -0.13
CA MET A 1 -41.24 14.48 0.03
C MET A 1 -40.66 13.21 0.63
N THR A 2 -40.16 12.30 -0.20
CA THR A 2 -39.57 11.03 0.24
C THR A 2 -38.16 11.32 0.71
N THR A 3 -37.89 11.13 2.00
CA THR A 3 -36.53 11.24 2.55
C THR A 3 -35.75 10.04 2.02
N THR A 4 -34.82 10.26 1.10
CA THR A 4 -33.90 9.21 0.65
C THR A 4 -33.04 8.80 1.84
N ASP A 5 -33.09 7.52 2.23
CA ASP A 5 -32.19 6.98 3.24
C ASP A 5 -30.75 7.04 2.70
N THR A 6 -29.89 7.79 3.38
CA THR A 6 -28.49 8.03 3.00
C THR A 6 -27.50 7.12 3.73
N ARG A 7 -27.99 6.16 4.53
CA ARG A 7 -27.12 5.23 5.27
C ARG A 7 -26.45 4.23 4.33
N GLY A 8 -25.27 3.77 4.76
CA GLY A 8 -24.55 2.70 4.08
C GLY A 8 -25.40 1.44 3.98
N VAL A 9 -25.40 0.82 2.80
CA VAL A 9 -26.20 -0.38 2.52
C VAL A 9 -25.44 -1.65 2.86
N THR A 10 -26.15 -2.63 3.41
CA THR A 10 -25.67 -3.99 3.63
C THR A 10 -26.38 -4.95 2.69
N GLY A 11 -25.62 -5.74 1.94
CA GLY A 11 -26.13 -6.65 0.91
C GLY A 11 -25.03 -7.58 0.37
N ALA A 12 -25.23 -8.13 -0.83
CA ALA A 12 -24.30 -9.12 -1.40
C ALA A 12 -22.88 -8.58 -1.67
N HIS A 13 -22.73 -7.27 -1.86
CA HIS A 13 -21.47 -6.65 -2.28
C HIS A 13 -20.92 -5.63 -1.28
N THR A 14 -21.69 -5.29 -0.25
CA THR A 14 -21.35 -4.23 0.71
C THR A 14 -21.77 -4.61 2.12
N THR A 15 -21.00 -4.14 3.10
CA THR A 15 -21.33 -4.20 4.52
C THR A 15 -21.27 -2.78 5.07
N ASP A 16 -22.40 -2.26 5.55
CA ASP A 16 -22.56 -0.91 6.08
C ASP A 16 -22.01 0.18 5.15
N GLY A 17 -22.24 0.01 3.84
CA GLY A 17 -21.77 0.94 2.80
C GLY A 17 -20.32 0.72 2.34
N ARG A 18 -19.54 -0.13 3.01
CA ARG A 18 -18.19 -0.51 2.57
C ARG A 18 -18.26 -1.64 1.55
N PRO A 19 -17.66 -1.50 0.35
CA PRO A 19 -17.48 -2.63 -0.57
C PRO A 19 -16.71 -3.78 0.08
N ASN A 20 -17.11 -5.03 -0.16
CA ASN A 20 -16.46 -6.18 0.48
C ASN A 20 -14.96 -6.32 0.14
N ALA A 21 -14.52 -5.82 -1.01
CA ALA A 21 -13.11 -5.78 -1.41
C ALA A 21 -12.31 -4.65 -0.73
N ALA A 22 -12.99 -3.68 -0.12
CA ALA A 22 -12.35 -2.52 0.49
C ALA A 22 -12.09 -2.74 1.99
N THR A 23 -10.95 -2.24 2.45
CA THR A 23 -10.74 -1.88 3.84
C THR A 23 -11.53 -0.61 4.17
N SER A 24 -11.70 -0.31 5.46
CA SER A 24 -12.35 0.93 5.90
C SER A 24 -11.59 2.19 5.45
N LEU A 25 -10.29 2.06 5.18
CA LEU A 25 -9.45 3.08 4.56
C LEU A 25 -9.13 2.67 3.13
N THR A 26 -9.23 3.61 2.19
CA THR A 26 -8.79 3.46 0.79
C THR A 26 -7.97 4.71 0.45
N PRO A 27 -6.65 4.65 0.56
CA PRO A 27 -5.78 5.80 0.30
C PRO A 27 -5.83 6.22 -1.16
N PHE A 28 -5.73 7.52 -1.41
CA PHE A 28 -5.48 8.08 -2.74
C PHE A 28 -4.04 8.58 -2.81
N LEU A 29 -3.22 7.95 -3.65
CA LEU A 29 -1.84 8.36 -3.87
C LEU A 29 -1.73 9.30 -5.06
N VAL A 30 -1.04 10.41 -4.85
CA VAL A 30 -0.71 11.34 -5.93
C VAL A 30 0.69 11.00 -6.41
N VAL A 31 0.82 10.46 -7.63
CA VAL A 31 2.11 9.98 -8.16
C VAL A 31 2.36 10.52 -9.56
N PRO A 32 3.60 10.89 -9.91
CA PRO A 32 3.92 11.19 -11.31
C PRO A 32 3.87 9.90 -12.14
N ARG A 33 3.55 10.01 -13.44
CA ARG A 33 3.58 8.87 -14.38
C ARG A 33 2.71 7.71 -13.90
N ALA A 34 1.46 8.01 -13.55
CA ALA A 34 0.54 7.07 -12.94
C ALA A 34 0.34 5.78 -13.77
N LYS A 35 0.40 5.84 -15.11
CA LYS A 35 0.34 4.65 -15.98
C LYS A 35 1.45 3.65 -15.69
N ASP A 36 2.70 4.14 -15.65
CA ASP A 36 3.87 3.34 -15.28
C ASP A 36 3.72 2.77 -13.86
N ALA A 37 3.13 3.53 -12.94
CA ALA A 37 2.87 3.08 -11.56
C ALA A 37 1.85 1.93 -11.51
N LEU A 38 0.79 2.00 -12.30
CA LEU A 38 -0.20 0.92 -12.41
C LEU A 38 0.45 -0.38 -12.91
N GLU A 39 1.32 -0.29 -13.92
CA GLU A 39 2.07 -1.45 -14.43
C GLU A 39 3.03 -2.01 -13.37
N PHE A 40 3.77 -1.15 -12.70
CA PHE A 40 4.66 -1.56 -11.60
C PHE A 40 3.87 -2.28 -10.49
N TYR A 41 2.74 -1.73 -10.02
CA TYR A 41 1.97 -2.37 -8.94
C TYR A 41 1.33 -3.69 -9.36
N ARG A 42 0.89 -3.80 -10.62
CA ARG A 42 0.43 -5.06 -11.19
C ARG A 42 1.55 -6.10 -11.19
N ASP A 43 2.72 -5.74 -11.72
CA ASP A 43 3.78 -6.71 -11.96
C ASP A 43 4.55 -7.05 -10.68
N VAL A 44 4.75 -6.08 -9.78
CA VAL A 44 5.48 -6.24 -8.51
C VAL A 44 4.61 -6.85 -7.43
N PHE A 45 3.43 -6.29 -7.19
CA PHE A 45 2.56 -6.69 -6.08
C PHE A 45 1.40 -7.60 -6.50
N GLY A 46 1.21 -7.85 -7.80
CA GLY A 46 0.08 -8.62 -8.29
C GLY A 46 -1.25 -7.86 -8.20
N ALA A 47 -1.21 -6.53 -8.06
CA ALA A 47 -2.43 -5.73 -7.92
C ALA A 47 -3.28 -5.81 -9.19
N ARG A 48 -4.60 -5.94 -9.02
CA ARG A 48 -5.55 -5.92 -10.13
C ARG A 48 -6.05 -4.49 -10.33
N ILE A 49 -5.85 -3.95 -11.53
CA ILE A 49 -6.38 -2.65 -11.92
C ILE A 49 -7.91 -2.79 -12.09
N THR A 50 -8.69 -2.02 -11.32
CA THR A 50 -10.16 -2.10 -11.35
C THR A 50 -10.78 -1.13 -12.33
N ASP A 51 -10.21 0.06 -12.44
CA ASP A 51 -10.68 1.15 -13.27
C ASP A 51 -9.55 2.16 -13.49
N VAL A 52 -9.63 2.89 -14.61
CA VAL A 52 -8.72 3.98 -14.96
C VAL A 52 -9.54 5.07 -15.66
N THR A 53 -9.43 6.30 -15.16
CA THR A 53 -10.04 7.50 -15.74
C THR A 53 -8.95 8.47 -16.18
N GLU A 54 -9.02 8.90 -17.43
CA GLU A 54 -8.03 9.80 -18.03
C GLU A 54 -8.67 11.06 -18.60
N PHE A 55 -7.96 12.18 -18.48
CA PHE A 55 -8.24 13.42 -19.21
C PHE A 55 -6.98 13.85 -19.96
N ASP A 56 -7.10 14.03 -21.27
CA ASP A 56 -5.98 14.42 -22.15
C ASP A 56 -4.71 13.56 -21.97
N GLY A 57 -4.91 12.27 -21.70
CA GLY A 57 -3.84 11.27 -21.53
C GLY A 57 -3.22 11.21 -20.12
N VAL A 58 -3.66 12.08 -19.20
CA VAL A 58 -3.26 12.11 -17.78
C VAL A 58 -4.24 11.27 -16.97
N VAL A 59 -3.72 10.36 -16.14
CA VAL A 59 -4.57 9.58 -15.23
C VAL A 59 -4.99 10.45 -14.05
N VAL A 60 -6.27 10.79 -13.99
CA VAL A 60 -6.82 11.59 -12.88
C VAL A 60 -7.31 10.73 -11.74
N HIS A 61 -7.65 9.48 -12.01
CA HIS A 61 -8.05 8.49 -11.03
C HIS A 61 -7.86 7.09 -11.60
N ALA A 62 -7.38 6.18 -10.78
CA ALA A 62 -7.37 4.75 -11.03
C ALA A 62 -7.58 4.00 -9.72
N GLY A 63 -8.25 2.85 -9.80
CA GLY A 63 -8.43 1.91 -8.69
C GLY A 63 -7.55 0.67 -8.84
N LEU A 64 -6.99 0.22 -7.72
CA LEU A 64 -6.18 -0.98 -7.58
C LEU A 64 -6.74 -1.84 -6.45
N ASP A 65 -6.90 -3.13 -6.73
CA ASP A 65 -7.32 -4.15 -5.79
C ASP A 65 -6.15 -5.08 -5.44
N PHE A 66 -5.81 -5.13 -4.15
CA PHE A 66 -4.75 -5.98 -3.58
C PHE A 66 -5.31 -7.25 -2.92
N GLY A 67 -6.57 -7.61 -3.22
CA GLY A 67 -7.28 -8.79 -2.72
C GLY A 67 -8.00 -8.56 -1.40
N MET A 68 -7.38 -7.82 -0.48
CA MET A 68 -7.98 -7.42 0.80
C MET A 68 -7.65 -5.96 1.13
N GLY A 69 -8.08 -5.07 0.25
CA GLY A 69 -7.79 -3.65 0.37
C GLY A 69 -7.71 -3.00 -1.00
N LEU A 70 -8.20 -1.77 -1.07
CA LEU A 70 -8.14 -0.96 -2.27
C LEU A 70 -7.16 0.18 -2.06
N LEU A 71 -6.52 0.58 -3.16
CA LEU A 71 -5.75 1.79 -3.27
C LEU A 71 -6.21 2.55 -4.51
N GLN A 72 -6.26 3.87 -4.41
CA GLN A 72 -6.52 4.74 -5.54
C GLN A 72 -5.28 5.55 -5.84
N LEU A 73 -5.12 5.96 -7.08
CA LEU A 73 -4.07 6.89 -7.45
C LEU A 73 -4.47 7.82 -8.58
N GLY A 74 -3.72 8.91 -8.74
CA GLY A 74 -3.81 9.81 -9.87
C GLY A 74 -2.59 10.73 -9.92
N GLU A 75 -2.50 11.52 -10.98
CA GLU A 75 -1.39 12.46 -11.17
C GLU A 75 -1.62 13.79 -10.44
N PRO A 76 -0.54 14.56 -10.15
CA PRO A 76 -0.66 15.88 -9.53
C PRO A 76 -1.56 16.82 -10.32
N SER A 77 -2.44 17.53 -9.62
CA SER A 77 -3.38 18.48 -10.21
C SER A 77 -3.47 19.76 -9.38
N PRO A 78 -3.05 20.92 -9.92
CA PRO A 78 -3.22 22.21 -9.26
C PRO A 78 -4.69 22.53 -8.97
N GLN A 79 -5.61 22.08 -9.82
CA GLN A 79 -7.05 22.30 -9.66
C GLN A 79 -7.60 21.68 -8.37
N TYR A 80 -7.06 20.52 -7.98
CA TYR A 80 -7.47 19.80 -6.77
C TYR A 80 -6.49 19.97 -5.61
N GLY A 81 -5.45 20.80 -5.77
CA GLY A 81 -4.42 21.02 -4.76
C GLY A 81 -3.58 19.77 -4.46
N THR A 82 -3.52 18.81 -5.39
CA THR A 82 -2.76 17.58 -5.22
C THR A 82 -1.33 17.75 -5.74
N VAL A 83 -0.36 17.28 -4.95
CA VAL A 83 1.08 17.41 -5.23
C VAL A 83 1.76 16.04 -5.17
N PRO A 84 2.85 15.83 -5.94
CA PRO A 84 3.59 14.57 -5.85
C PRO A 84 4.28 14.43 -4.49
N PRO A 85 4.73 13.21 -4.13
CA PRO A 85 5.56 13.00 -2.96
C PRO A 85 6.86 13.83 -3.02
N PRO A 86 7.52 14.09 -1.86
CA PRO A 86 8.80 14.77 -1.81
C PRO A 86 9.84 14.11 -2.73
N GLY A 87 10.65 14.93 -3.38
CA GLY A 87 11.75 14.45 -4.23
C GLY A 87 12.90 13.82 -3.43
N GLY A 88 13.79 13.14 -4.15
CA GLY A 88 14.94 12.45 -3.56
C GLY A 88 14.53 11.25 -2.71
N ASP A 89 15.21 11.08 -1.59
CA ASP A 89 15.10 9.90 -0.71
C ASP A 89 14.04 10.04 0.41
N ALA A 90 13.45 11.23 0.56
CA ALA A 90 12.50 11.53 1.62
C ALA A 90 11.09 11.01 1.30
N ALA A 91 10.43 10.35 2.26
CA ALA A 91 9.03 9.94 2.15
C ALA A 91 8.19 10.68 3.19
N CYS A 92 7.00 11.17 2.80
CA CYS A 92 6.05 11.81 3.73
C CYS A 92 5.00 10.84 4.28
N TYR A 93 4.98 9.60 3.79
CA TYR A 93 4.13 8.50 4.26
C TYR A 93 4.75 7.16 3.86
N SER A 94 4.16 6.07 4.35
CA SER A 94 4.49 4.71 3.92
C SER A 94 3.23 3.88 3.75
N MET A 95 3.21 3.04 2.71
CA MET A 95 2.15 2.08 2.47
C MET A 95 2.57 0.69 2.95
N GLY A 96 1.80 0.08 3.85
CA GLY A 96 1.99 -1.30 4.26
C GLY A 96 1.30 -2.25 3.28
N VAL A 97 2.01 -3.28 2.82
CA VAL A 97 1.44 -4.34 2.00
C VAL A 97 1.90 -5.70 2.52
N TYR A 98 0.93 -6.57 2.79
CA TYR A 98 1.21 -7.97 3.09
C TYR A 98 1.29 -8.76 1.78
N VAL A 99 2.37 -9.52 1.63
CA VAL A 99 2.62 -10.40 0.49
C VAL A 99 2.90 -11.82 0.97
N ALA A 100 2.87 -12.79 0.07
CA ALA A 100 3.19 -14.17 0.42
C ALA A 100 4.70 -14.40 0.65
N ASP A 101 5.55 -13.64 -0.03
CA ASP A 101 7.01 -13.77 0.02
C ASP A 101 7.67 -12.40 -0.17
N VAL A 102 8.26 -11.87 0.91
CA VAL A 102 8.94 -10.56 0.92
C VAL A 102 10.16 -10.56 0.01
N ASP A 103 11.00 -11.61 0.03
CA ASP A 103 12.24 -11.64 -0.74
C ASP A 103 11.97 -11.58 -2.23
N THR A 104 11.03 -12.42 -2.69
CA THR A 104 10.66 -12.48 -4.10
C THR A 104 10.10 -11.15 -4.59
N VAL A 105 9.24 -10.50 -3.79
CA VAL A 105 8.64 -9.20 -4.14
C VAL A 105 9.69 -8.09 -4.13
N VAL A 106 10.58 -8.04 -3.14
CA VAL A 106 11.63 -7.03 -3.04
C VAL A 106 12.64 -7.17 -4.18
N ALA A 107 13.07 -8.39 -4.51
CA ALA A 107 13.95 -8.64 -5.64
C ALA A 107 13.31 -8.19 -6.97
N ARG A 108 12.03 -8.47 -7.15
CA ARG A 108 11.27 -8.02 -8.33
C ARG A 108 11.14 -6.50 -8.38
N ALA A 109 10.83 -5.86 -7.25
CA ALA A 109 10.74 -4.41 -7.14
C ALA A 109 12.07 -3.74 -7.49
N ALA A 110 13.17 -4.25 -6.96
CA ALA A 110 14.52 -3.78 -7.25
C ALA A 110 14.86 -3.91 -8.73
N ALA A 111 14.54 -5.06 -9.36
CA ALA A 111 14.70 -5.26 -10.80
C ALA A 111 13.83 -4.28 -11.64
N ALA A 112 12.68 -3.85 -11.12
CA ALA A 112 11.81 -2.85 -11.71
C ALA A 112 12.21 -1.39 -11.35
N GLY A 113 13.36 -1.19 -10.71
CA GLY A 113 13.92 0.14 -10.43
C GLY A 113 13.56 0.74 -9.07
N ALA A 114 12.93 -0.01 -8.17
CA ALA A 114 12.75 0.43 -6.79
C ALA A 114 14.09 0.45 -6.03
N ALA A 115 14.28 1.44 -5.18
CA ALA A 115 15.40 1.48 -4.25
C ALA A 115 15.06 0.67 -2.99
N VAL A 116 15.86 -0.34 -2.67
CA VAL A 116 15.78 -1.03 -1.37
C VAL A 116 16.37 -0.11 -0.30
N ARG A 117 15.57 0.19 0.72
CA ARG A 117 15.91 1.08 1.84
C ARG A 117 16.34 0.28 3.05
N GLU A 118 15.62 -0.80 3.32
CA GLU A 118 15.86 -1.75 4.39
C GLU A 118 15.74 -3.14 3.77
N GLU A 119 16.83 -3.92 3.79
CA GLU A 119 16.88 -5.26 3.23
C GLU A 119 15.92 -6.22 3.98
N PRO A 120 15.39 -7.25 3.30
CA PRO A 120 14.52 -8.24 3.93
C PRO A 120 15.14 -8.89 5.18
N SER A 121 14.53 -8.64 6.32
CA SER A 121 14.93 -9.22 7.61
C SER A 121 13.70 -9.75 8.36
N THR A 122 13.93 -10.73 9.25
CA THR A 122 12.88 -11.23 10.13
C THR A 122 12.99 -10.51 11.47
N PHE A 123 11.88 -9.94 11.92
CA PHE A 123 11.79 -9.21 13.17
C PHE A 123 11.20 -10.06 14.28
N VAL A 124 11.47 -9.70 15.54
CA VAL A 124 11.00 -10.43 16.73
C VAL A 124 9.47 -10.51 16.84
N SER A 125 8.74 -9.67 16.10
CA SER A 125 7.28 -9.73 15.96
C SER A 125 6.79 -10.97 15.19
N GLY A 126 7.68 -11.73 14.56
CA GLY A 126 7.32 -12.83 13.67
C GLY A 126 7.02 -12.37 12.23
N ASP A 127 7.25 -11.11 11.89
CA ASP A 127 7.19 -10.64 10.50
C ASP A 127 8.54 -10.77 9.83
N ARG A 128 8.49 -11.16 8.56
CA ARG A 128 9.49 -10.77 7.58
C ARG A 128 9.12 -9.40 7.02
N PHE A 129 10.08 -8.50 6.99
CA PHE A 129 9.88 -7.10 6.64
C PHE A 129 10.99 -6.60 5.73
N ALA A 130 10.63 -5.71 4.80
CA ALA A 130 11.57 -4.88 4.05
C ALA A 130 10.95 -3.51 3.81
N SER A 131 11.79 -2.51 3.55
CA SER A 131 11.35 -1.21 3.04
C SER A 131 11.93 -0.94 1.67
N ILE A 132 11.07 -0.55 0.73
CA ILE A 132 11.46 -0.10 -0.60
C ILE A 132 10.87 1.28 -0.88
N ARG A 133 11.52 2.01 -1.79
CA ARG A 133 10.96 3.20 -2.42
C ARG A 133 10.82 2.94 -3.91
N ASP A 134 9.59 3.03 -4.43
CA ASP A 134 9.35 2.77 -5.84
C ASP A 134 9.79 3.95 -6.74
N PRO A 135 9.83 3.77 -8.08
CA PRO A 135 10.20 4.83 -9.02
C PRO A 135 9.27 6.05 -9.05
N PHE A 136 8.17 6.02 -8.31
CA PHE A 136 7.14 7.07 -8.25
C PHE A 136 7.20 7.84 -6.92
N GLY A 137 8.12 7.47 -6.04
CA GLY A 137 8.40 8.15 -4.77
C GLY A 137 7.60 7.63 -3.59
N VAL A 138 6.87 6.52 -3.74
CA VAL A 138 6.12 5.91 -2.64
C VAL A 138 7.04 5.00 -1.84
N ARG A 139 7.05 5.18 -0.50
CA ARG A 139 7.67 4.22 0.40
C ARG A 139 6.69 3.09 0.67
N TRP A 140 7.14 1.86 0.50
CA TRP A 140 6.42 0.65 0.84
C TRP A 140 7.10 -0.07 2.00
N SER A 141 6.28 -0.53 2.94
CA SER A 141 6.62 -1.53 3.95
C SER A 141 6.09 -2.86 3.42
N VAL A 142 6.98 -3.75 2.97
CA VAL A 142 6.62 -5.06 2.41
C VAL A 142 6.75 -6.10 3.51
N MET A 143 5.67 -6.80 3.80
CA MET A 143 5.55 -7.60 5.01
C MET A 143 4.97 -8.99 4.73
N SER A 144 5.41 -9.98 5.51
CA SER A 144 4.76 -11.29 5.61
C SER A 144 4.85 -11.76 7.04
N ARG A 145 3.74 -12.24 7.61
CA ARG A 145 3.80 -12.97 8.86
C ARG A 145 4.44 -14.34 8.60
N VAL A 146 5.62 -14.58 9.17
CA VAL A 146 6.37 -15.84 9.02
C VAL A 146 6.35 -16.70 10.29
N GLU A 147 5.94 -16.13 11.43
CA GLU A 147 5.57 -16.87 12.64
C GLU A 147 4.12 -16.55 13.04
N ASP A 148 3.29 -17.58 13.26
CA ASP A 148 1.90 -17.44 13.68
C ASP A 148 1.81 -17.16 15.19
N LEU A 149 1.99 -15.88 15.54
CA LEU A 149 1.93 -15.38 16.91
C LEU A 149 0.61 -14.67 17.17
N THR A 150 0.11 -14.77 18.40
CA THR A 150 -0.98 -13.91 18.86
C THR A 150 -0.50 -12.46 18.91
N GLU A 151 -1.44 -11.51 18.83
CA GLU A 151 -1.13 -10.09 18.98
C GLU A 151 -0.42 -9.79 20.30
N GLU A 152 -0.89 -10.40 21.41
CA GLU A 152 -0.30 -10.26 22.73
C GLU A 152 1.16 -10.76 22.77
N GLU A 153 1.44 -11.92 22.20
CA GLU A 153 2.78 -12.50 22.18
C GLU A 153 3.73 -11.71 21.27
N SER A 154 3.27 -11.31 20.08
CA SER A 154 4.02 -10.43 19.18
C SER A 154 4.35 -9.11 19.88
N ALA A 155 3.40 -8.49 20.56
CA ALA A 155 3.61 -7.24 21.29
C ALA A 155 4.60 -7.40 22.45
N ARG A 156 4.52 -8.51 23.21
CA ARG A 156 5.46 -8.82 24.30
C ARG A 156 6.89 -8.93 23.77
N ARG A 157 7.12 -9.69 22.70
CA ARG A 157 8.46 -9.86 22.10
C ARG A 157 9.04 -8.54 21.59
N VAL A 158 8.22 -7.71 20.94
CA VAL A 158 8.63 -6.38 20.48
C VAL A 158 9.02 -5.48 21.65
N ALA A 159 8.25 -5.50 22.75
CA ALA A 159 8.56 -4.72 23.95
C ALA A 159 9.88 -5.17 24.61
N GLU A 160 10.14 -6.47 24.67
CA GLU A 160 11.39 -7.02 25.21
C GLU A 160 12.61 -6.64 24.36
N TRP A 161 12.50 -6.72 23.02
CA TRP A 161 13.55 -6.30 22.10
C TRP A 161 13.82 -4.78 22.16
N ALA A 162 12.77 -3.96 22.29
CA ALA A 162 12.93 -2.52 22.44
C ALA A 162 13.65 -2.17 23.75
N ALA A 163 13.34 -2.89 24.83
CA ALA A 163 14.00 -2.72 26.13
C ALA A 163 15.47 -3.18 26.14
N SER A 164 15.87 -4.12 25.26
CA SER A 164 17.24 -4.60 25.15
C SER A 164 18.16 -3.70 24.29
N GLY A 165 17.64 -2.61 23.75
CA GLY A 165 18.42 -1.63 22.98
C GLY A 165 18.39 -1.83 21.47
N GLY A 166 17.52 -2.73 20.97
CA GLY A 166 17.11 -2.77 19.57
C GLY A 166 18.20 -2.97 18.51
N ALA A 167 19.33 -3.59 18.87
CA ALA A 167 20.45 -3.78 17.96
C ALA A 167 20.63 -5.26 17.57
N GLU A 168 20.27 -5.58 16.33
CA GLU A 168 21.10 -6.32 15.36
C GLU A 168 20.72 -5.89 13.94
#